data_AF-A0A1S9PGD5-F1
#
_entry.id   AF-A0A1S9PGD5-F1
#
_cell.length_a   1.000
_cell.length_b   1.000
_cell.length_c   1.000
_cell.angle_alpha   90.00
_cell.angle_beta   90.00
_cell.angle_gamma   90.00
#
_symmetry.space_group_name_H-M   'P 1'
#
loop_
_entity.id
_entity.type
_entity.pdbx_description
1 polymer ?
#
loop_
_entity_poly.entity_id
_entity_poly.type
_entity_poly.pdbx_seq_one_letter_code
_entity_poly.pdbx_strand_id
1 'polypeptide(L)'
;MKTLLIGKLHSYMIQHHTDLLIALQEEHRLSHYLGSKVDSISGLIEGLQKENRPSYVIEALCLEELTRDLRPSRFSWMRELLEAEFPKAYQQMNRSGILTYELINLIGACEPIFEVFGFGEDHEELPALRNAVTGMIAEYLENQSTEN
;
A
#
# COMPACT_ATOMS: atom_id res chain seq x y z
N MET A 1 -10.12 21.14 8.37
CA MET A 1 -10.05 19.70 8.67
C MET A 1 -9.92 18.86 7.40
N LYS A 2 -10.88 18.90 6.47
CA LYS A 2 -10.82 18.07 5.24
C LYS A 2 -9.52 18.19 4.45
N THR A 3 -9.05 19.41 4.16
CA THR A 3 -7.76 19.64 3.46
C THR A 3 -6.57 19.01 4.19
N LEU A 4 -6.56 19.03 5.52
CA LEU A 4 -5.51 18.40 6.33
C LEU A 4 -5.56 16.88 6.19
N LEU A 5 -6.76 16.29 6.26
CA LEU A 5 -6.96 14.84 6.11
C LEU A 5 -6.61 14.36 4.70
N ILE A 6 -6.93 15.14 3.66
CA ILE A 6 -6.48 14.86 2.28
C ILE A 6 -4.95 14.79 2.23
N GLY A 7 -4.27 15.77 2.81
CA GLY A 7 -2.81 15.79 2.87
C GLY A 7 -2.23 14.57 3.60
N LYS A 8 -2.81 14.21 4.75
CA LYS A 8 -2.36 13.03 5.53
C LYS A 8 -2.63 11.71 4.81
N LEU A 9 -3.80 11.54 4.19
CA LEU A 9 -4.12 10.36 3.40
C LEU A 9 -3.18 10.23 2.20
N HIS A 10 -2.90 11.33 1.51
CA HIS A 10 -1.92 11.33 0.42
C HIS A 10 -0.52 10.93 0.90
N SER A 11 -0.05 11.48 2.02
CA SER A 11 1.24 11.07 2.62
C SER A 11 1.27 9.59 3.00
N TYR A 12 0.18 9.06 3.55
CA TYR A 12 0.05 7.64 3.86
C TYR A 12 0.15 6.78 2.59
N MET A 13 -0.56 7.16 1.52
CA MET A 13 -0.51 6.45 0.24
C MET A 13 0.88 6.52 -0.41
N ILE A 14 1.61 7.63 -0.30
CA ILE A 14 2.99 7.71 -0.80
C ILE A 14 3.87 6.63 -0.14
N GLN A 15 3.73 6.44 1.17
CA GLN A 15 4.59 5.55 1.94
C GLN A 15 4.21 4.08 1.80
N HIS A 16 2.91 3.82 1.73
CA HIS A 16 2.36 2.47 1.83
C HIS A 16 1.70 1.97 0.57
N HIS A 17 1.15 2.82 -0.28
CA HIS A 17 0.34 2.41 -1.45
C HIS A 17 0.80 3.15 -2.70
N THR A 18 2.12 3.17 -2.93
CA THR A 18 2.71 3.89 -4.07
C THR A 18 2.20 3.34 -5.40
N ASP A 19 1.95 2.04 -5.46
CA ASP A 19 1.28 1.33 -6.56
C ASP A 19 -0.10 1.93 -6.88
N LEU A 20 -0.98 2.02 -5.88
CA LEU A 20 -2.31 2.60 -6.03
C LEU A 20 -2.23 4.09 -6.38
N LEU A 21 -1.29 4.82 -5.77
CA LEU A 21 -1.09 6.23 -6.04
C LEU A 21 -0.72 6.47 -7.51
N ILE A 22 0.19 5.68 -8.06
CA ILE A 22 0.61 5.78 -9.47
C ILE A 22 -0.57 5.46 -10.39
N ALA A 23 -1.30 4.36 -10.16
CA ALA A 23 -2.47 4.00 -10.96
C ALA A 23 -3.52 5.14 -10.98
N LEU A 24 -3.81 5.74 -9.81
CA LEU A 24 -4.75 6.86 -9.72
C LEU A 24 -4.25 8.14 -10.42
N GLN A 25 -2.94 8.36 -10.49
CA GLN A 25 -2.36 9.49 -11.21
C GLN A 25 -2.43 9.30 -12.72
N GLU A 26 -2.11 8.10 -13.21
CA GLU A 26 -2.23 7.73 -14.62
C GLU A 26 -3.66 7.87 -15.13
N GLU A 27 -4.64 7.51 -14.29
CA GLU A 27 -6.07 7.70 -14.60
C GLU A 27 -6.57 9.14 -14.41
N HIS A 28 -5.72 10.07 -13.95
CA HIS A 28 -6.11 11.44 -13.56
C HIS A 28 -7.22 11.51 -12.51
N ARG A 29 -7.30 10.51 -11.62
CA ARG A 29 -8.36 10.36 -10.60
C ARG A 29 -7.91 10.59 -9.17
N LEU A 30 -6.61 10.78 -8.91
CA LEU A 30 -6.07 10.95 -7.55
C LEU A 30 -6.81 12.02 -6.73
N SER A 31 -6.97 13.24 -7.26
CA SER A 31 -7.64 14.33 -6.54
C SER A 31 -9.10 13.99 -6.19
N HIS A 32 -9.80 13.34 -7.13
CA HIS A 32 -11.17 12.90 -6.92
C HIS A 32 -11.26 11.78 -5.88
N TYR A 33 -10.37 10.79 -5.95
CA TYR A 33 -10.27 9.71 -4.99
C TYR A 33 -10.07 10.23 -3.57
N LEU A 34 -9.05 11.08 -3.35
CA LEU A 34 -8.76 11.65 -2.02
C LEU A 34 -9.92 12.49 -1.48
N GLY A 35 -10.52 13.33 -2.34
CA GLY A 35 -11.67 14.16 -1.97
C GLY A 35 -12.87 13.31 -1.54
N SER A 36 -13.27 12.36 -2.39
CA SER A 36 -14.41 11.47 -2.13
C SER A 36 -14.20 10.60 -0.88
N LYS A 37 -12.98 10.12 -0.63
CA LYS A 37 -12.63 9.36 0.57
C LYS A 37 -12.77 10.19 1.85
N VAL A 38 -12.31 11.45 1.84
CA VAL A 38 -12.46 12.35 2.99
C VAL A 38 -13.91 12.82 3.15
N ASP A 39 -14.65 12.96 2.05
CA ASP A 39 -16.06 13.32 2.10
C ASP A 39 -16.92 12.21 2.70
N SER A 40 -16.60 10.94 2.48
CA SER A 40 -17.34 9.79 3.03
C SER A 40 -17.34 9.75 4.57
N ILE A 41 -16.30 10.31 5.21
CA ILE A 41 -16.19 10.37 6.67
C ILE A 41 -16.68 11.70 7.28
N SER A 42 -17.36 12.56 6.50
CA SER A 42 -17.83 13.86 6.99
C SER A 42 -18.69 13.73 8.26
N GLY A 43 -19.55 12.71 8.32
CA GLY A 43 -20.38 12.44 9.50
C GLY A 43 -19.56 12.07 10.75
N LEU A 44 -18.45 11.35 10.59
CA LEU A 44 -17.52 11.04 11.68
C LEU A 44 -16.85 12.32 12.21
N ILE A 45 -16.38 13.19 11.30
CA ILE A 45 -15.76 14.48 11.68
C ILE A 45 -16.74 15.30 12.53
N GLU A 46 -17.98 15.47 12.05
CA GLU A 46 -19.00 16.25 12.74
C GLU A 46 -19.38 15.64 14.10
N GLY A 47 -19.51 14.32 14.19
CA GLY A 47 -19.78 13.62 15.45
C GLY A 47 -18.70 13.88 16.50
N LEU A 48 -17.44 13.69 16.12
CA LEU A 48 -16.30 13.87 17.03
C LEU A 48 -16.10 15.33 17.45
N GLN A 49 -16.43 16.29 16.57
CA GLN A 49 -16.41 17.72 16.91
C GLN A 49 -17.51 18.08 17.92
N LYS A 50 -18.72 17.52 17.78
CA LYS A 50 -19.82 17.72 18.74
C LYS A 50 -19.51 17.15 20.12
N GLU A 51 -18.70 16.08 20.17
CA GLU A 51 -18.19 15.52 21.43
C GLU A 51 -17.08 16.38 22.09
N ASN A 52 -16.74 17.55 21.53
CA ASN A 52 -15.65 18.41 22.00
C ASN A 52 -14.30 17.68 22.12
N ARG A 53 -14.05 16.70 21.25
CA ARG A 53 -12.75 16.01 21.24
C ARG A 53 -11.64 16.96 20.77
N PRO A 54 -10.42 16.85 21.33
CA PRO A 54 -9.29 17.61 20.83
C PRO A 54 -8.99 17.31 19.36
N SER A 55 -8.59 18.33 18.58
CA SER A 55 -8.36 18.19 17.13
C SER A 55 -7.42 17.03 16.77
N TYR A 56 -6.34 16.82 17.53
CA TYR A 56 -5.40 15.72 17.27
C TYR A 56 -6.05 14.33 17.43
N VAL A 57 -7.03 14.19 18.32
CA VAL A 57 -7.79 12.94 18.50
C VAL A 57 -8.72 12.72 17.31
N ILE A 58 -9.42 13.78 16.87
CA ILE A 58 -10.29 13.73 15.70
C ILE A 58 -9.49 13.31 14.47
N GLU A 59 -8.32 13.92 14.27
CA GLU A 59 -7.43 13.60 13.16
C GLU A 59 -6.97 12.15 13.17
N ALA A 60 -6.56 11.62 14.33
CA ALA A 60 -6.12 10.24 14.45
C ALA A 60 -7.25 9.24 14.12
N LEU A 61 -8.45 9.46 14.67
CA LEU A 61 -9.61 8.60 14.42
C LEU A 61 -10.09 8.66 12.97
N CYS A 62 -10.06 9.86 12.37
CA CYS A 62 -10.41 10.01 10.96
C CYS A 62 -9.40 9.32 10.05
N LEU A 63 -8.10 9.43 10.35
CA LEU A 63 -7.07 8.77 9.56
C LEU A 63 -7.20 7.24 9.66
N GLU A 64 -7.46 6.71 10.85
CA GLU A 64 -7.71 5.28 11.08
C GLU A 64 -8.86 4.75 10.21
N GLU A 65 -9.98 5.48 10.13
CA GLU A 65 -11.11 5.09 9.28
C GLU A 65 -10.79 5.24 7.79
N LEU A 66 -10.06 6.28 7.39
CA LEU A 66 -9.68 6.52 5.98
C LEU A 66 -8.76 5.45 5.40
N THR A 67 -7.91 4.84 6.24
CA THR A 67 -6.93 3.82 5.83
C THR A 67 -7.38 2.40 6.13
N ARG A 68 -8.56 2.20 6.74
CA ARG A 68 -9.03 0.87 7.15
C ARG A 68 -9.10 -0.11 5.98
N ASP A 69 -9.71 0.27 4.87
CA ASP A 69 -9.82 -0.60 3.68
C ASP A 69 -8.57 -0.62 2.80
N LEU A 70 -7.56 0.19 3.13
CA LEU A 70 -6.25 0.13 2.50
C LEU A 70 -5.34 -0.88 3.18
N ARG A 71 -5.66 -1.34 4.39
CA ARG A 71 -4.82 -2.28 5.13
C ARG A 71 -5.22 -3.74 4.86
N PRO A 72 -4.24 -4.65 4.78
CA PRO A 72 -2.81 -4.39 4.75
C PRO A 72 -2.33 -3.97 3.36
N SER A 73 -1.15 -3.32 3.32
CA SER A 73 -0.56 -2.90 2.06
C SER A 73 0.25 -4.02 1.41
N ARG A 74 -0.18 -4.47 0.23
CA ARG A 74 0.62 -5.35 -0.64
C ARG A 74 1.97 -4.73 -0.99
N PHE A 75 2.02 -3.42 -1.26
CA PHE A 75 3.26 -2.73 -1.61
C PHE A 75 4.26 -2.68 -0.44
N SER A 76 3.81 -2.36 0.77
CA SER A 76 4.68 -2.35 1.95
C SER A 76 5.13 -3.76 2.30
N TRP A 77 4.19 -4.71 2.30
CA TRP A 77 4.46 -6.11 2.59
C TRP A 77 5.45 -6.73 1.60
N MET A 78 5.27 -6.49 0.29
CA MET A 78 6.19 -6.94 -0.76
C MET A 78 7.57 -6.31 -0.60
N ARG A 79 7.65 -5.02 -0.27
CA ARG A 79 8.92 -4.33 -0.02
C ARG A 79 9.67 -4.96 1.15
N GLU A 80 9.00 -5.19 2.26
CA GLU A 80 9.58 -5.80 3.47
C GLU A 80 10.02 -7.25 3.21
N LEU A 81 9.20 -8.03 2.48
CA LEU A 81 9.54 -9.39 2.10
C LEU A 81 10.77 -9.42 1.19
N LEU A 82 10.83 -8.55 0.17
CA LEU A 82 11.95 -8.46 -0.76
C LEU A 82 13.24 -8.03 -0.05
N GLU A 83 13.16 -7.08 0.87
CA GLU A 83 14.31 -6.64 1.68
C GLU A 83 14.82 -7.76 2.59
N ALA A 84 13.92 -8.53 3.21
CA ALA A 84 14.28 -9.61 4.13
C ALA A 84 14.84 -10.85 3.42
N GLU A 85 14.17 -11.33 2.37
CA GLU A 85 14.49 -12.60 1.72
C GLU A 85 15.45 -12.45 0.53
N PHE A 86 15.45 -11.29 -0.14
CA PHE A 86 16.28 -11.03 -1.32
C PHE A 86 17.08 -9.71 -1.19
N PRO A 87 17.86 -9.51 -0.11
CA PRO A 87 18.49 -8.22 0.20
C PRO A 87 19.43 -7.71 -0.89
N LYS A 88 20.05 -8.62 -1.66
CA LYS A 88 20.92 -8.24 -2.79
C LYS A 88 20.12 -7.61 -3.93
N ALA A 89 19.02 -8.24 -4.34
CA ALA A 89 18.14 -7.72 -5.39
C ALA A 89 17.51 -6.40 -4.95
N TYR A 90 17.01 -6.34 -3.72
CA TYR A 90 16.48 -5.13 -3.11
C TYR A 90 17.49 -3.97 -3.17
N GLN A 91 18.72 -4.18 -2.70
CA GLN A 91 19.76 -3.14 -2.72
C GLN A 91 20.15 -2.72 -4.14
N GLN A 92 20.20 -3.66 -5.09
CA GLN A 92 20.50 -3.36 -6.48
C GLN A 92 19.40 -2.48 -7.09
N MET A 93 18.14 -2.88 -6.98
CA MET A 93 16.98 -2.13 -7.49
C MET A 93 16.85 -0.75 -6.85
N ASN A 94 17.15 -0.65 -5.55
CA ASN A 94 17.13 0.62 -4.83
C ASN A 94 18.24 1.56 -5.34
N ARG A 95 19.46 1.05 -5.55
CA ARG A 95 20.58 1.85 -6.08
C ARG A 95 20.38 2.29 -7.52
N SER A 96 19.74 1.47 -8.34
CA SER A 96 19.40 1.83 -9.73
C SER A 96 18.14 2.68 -9.85
N GLY A 97 17.41 2.90 -8.75
CA GLY A 97 16.21 3.73 -8.74
C GLY A 97 14.96 3.06 -9.35
N ILE A 98 14.98 1.74 -9.55
CA ILE A 98 13.87 1.00 -10.16
C ILE A 98 13.01 0.24 -9.15
N LEU A 99 13.36 0.26 -7.86
CA LEU A 99 12.68 -0.52 -6.81
C LEU A 99 11.16 -0.38 -6.83
N THR A 100 10.63 0.85 -6.93
CA THR A 100 9.18 1.06 -6.96
C THR A 100 8.51 0.37 -8.15
N TYR A 101 9.13 0.44 -9.33
CA TYR A 101 8.62 -0.19 -10.55
C TYR A 101 8.66 -1.71 -10.45
N GLU A 102 9.77 -2.27 -9.97
CA GLU A 102 9.92 -3.70 -9.77
C GLU A 102 8.95 -4.24 -8.72
N LEU A 103 8.68 -3.49 -7.65
CA LEU A 103 7.65 -3.85 -6.67
C LEU A 103 6.26 -3.91 -7.30
N ILE A 104 5.90 -2.95 -8.17
CA ILE A 104 4.62 -2.97 -8.88
C ILE A 104 4.52 -4.20 -9.79
N ASN A 105 5.58 -4.51 -10.53
CA ASN A 105 5.63 -5.69 -11.38
C ASN A 105 5.50 -7.00 -10.57
N LEU A 106 6.22 -7.11 -9.46
CA LEU A 106 6.17 -8.26 -8.56
C LEU A 106 4.78 -8.43 -7.94
N ILE A 107 4.13 -7.34 -7.53
CA ILE A 107 2.74 -7.39 -7.03
C ILE A 107 1.82 -7.91 -8.12
N GLY A 108 1.94 -7.40 -9.36
CA GLY A 108 1.16 -7.88 -10.49
C GLY A 108 1.40 -9.37 -10.82
N ALA A 109 2.65 -9.83 -10.75
CA ALA A 109 3.00 -11.24 -10.93
C ALA A 109 2.44 -12.14 -9.81
N CYS A 110 2.32 -11.60 -8.59
CA CYS A 110 1.79 -12.31 -7.43
C CYS A 110 0.27 -12.17 -7.27
N GLU A 111 -0.43 -11.42 -8.13
CA GLU A 111 -1.87 -11.18 -8.00
C GLU A 111 -2.68 -12.48 -7.85
N PRO A 112 -2.47 -13.54 -8.66
CA PRO A 112 -3.19 -14.80 -8.49
C PRO A 112 -2.96 -15.46 -7.13
N ILE A 113 -1.77 -15.28 -6.53
CA ILE A 113 -1.44 -15.81 -5.20
C ILE A 113 -2.22 -15.00 -4.15
N PHE A 114 -2.21 -13.67 -4.24
CA PHE A 114 -2.97 -12.83 -3.31
C PHE A 114 -4.47 -13.09 -3.35
N GLU A 115 -5.04 -13.35 -4.52
CA GLU A 115 -6.46 -13.71 -4.69
C GLU A 115 -6.77 -15.08 -4.06
N VAL A 116 -5.95 -16.11 -4.32
CA VAL A 116 -6.16 -17.47 -3.78
C VAL A 116 -6.08 -17.50 -2.25
N PHE A 117 -5.14 -16.76 -1.67
CA PHE A 117 -4.97 -16.70 -0.21
C PHE A 117 -5.87 -15.65 0.48
N GLY A 118 -6.57 -14.80 -0.29
CA GLY A 118 -7.41 -13.74 0.27
C GLY A 118 -6.61 -12.75 1.11
N PHE A 119 -5.55 -12.17 0.53
CA PHE A 119 -4.65 -11.24 1.21
C PHE A 119 -5.42 -10.13 1.96
N GLY A 120 -5.21 -10.07 3.27
CA GLY A 120 -5.94 -9.23 4.22
C GLY A 120 -5.32 -9.33 5.62
N GLU A 121 -5.78 -8.54 6.58
CA GLU A 121 -5.19 -8.47 7.93
C GLU A 121 -5.17 -9.85 8.62
N ASP A 122 -6.16 -10.69 8.36
CA ASP A 122 -6.25 -12.05 8.92
C ASP A 122 -5.29 -13.06 8.28
N HIS A 123 -4.75 -12.75 7.09
CA HIS A 123 -4.05 -13.73 6.25
C HIS A 123 -2.63 -13.31 5.85
N GLU A 124 -2.21 -12.07 6.07
CA GLU A 124 -0.89 -11.58 5.67
C GLU A 124 0.28 -12.29 6.35
N GLU A 125 0.04 -12.87 7.54
CA GLU A 125 1.03 -13.64 8.31
C GLU A 125 1.03 -15.14 7.98
N LEU A 126 0.18 -15.61 7.05
CA LEU A 126 0.12 -17.03 6.69
C LEU A 126 1.48 -17.48 6.12
N PRO A 127 2.15 -18.49 6.73
CA PRO A 127 3.43 -18.98 6.22
C PRO A 127 3.34 -19.51 4.79
N ALA A 128 2.19 -20.09 4.41
CA ALA A 128 1.94 -20.60 3.07
C ALA A 128 1.89 -19.47 2.01
N LEU A 129 1.24 -18.34 2.33
CA LEU A 129 1.24 -17.15 1.48
C LEU A 129 2.67 -16.65 1.28
N ARG A 130 3.41 -16.48 2.39
CA ARG A 130 4.80 -16.00 2.36
C ARG A 130 5.67 -16.89 1.47
N ASN A 131 5.62 -18.20 1.67
CA ASN A 131 6.39 -19.16 0.88
C ASN A 131 6.02 -19.12 -0.62
N ALA A 132 4.73 -19.02 -0.94
CA ALA A 132 4.27 -18.95 -2.32
C ALA A 132 4.78 -17.69 -3.02
N VAL A 133 4.69 -16.53 -2.36
CA VAL A 133 5.23 -15.28 -2.92
C VAL A 133 6.75 -15.32 -3.01
N THR A 134 7.46 -15.82 -2.00
CA THR A 134 8.93 -15.97 -2.05
C THR A 134 9.35 -16.83 -3.25
N GLY A 135 8.64 -17.92 -3.54
CA GLY A 135 8.87 -18.75 -4.72
C GLY A 135 8.68 -17.97 -6.03
N MET A 136 7.60 -17.21 -6.15
CA MET A 136 7.33 -16.37 -7.33
C MET A 136 8.40 -15.28 -7.52
N ILE A 137 8.85 -14.62 -6.45
CA ILE A 137 9.94 -13.63 -6.53
C ILE A 137 11.23 -14.29 -7.03
N ALA A 138 11.57 -15.49 -6.55
CA ALA A 138 12.76 -16.20 -7.00
C ALA A 138 12.70 -16.49 -8.51
N GLU A 139 11.58 -17.01 -8.99
CA GLU A 139 11.35 -17.26 -10.43
C GLU A 139 11.45 -15.97 -11.25
N TYR A 140 10.82 -14.88 -10.77
CA TYR A 140 10.87 -13.57 -11.41
C TYR A 140 12.31 -13.05 -11.57
N LEU A 141 13.13 -13.14 -10.52
CA LEU A 141 14.53 -12.68 -10.52
C LEU A 141 15.44 -13.56 -11.40
N GLU A 142 15.19 -14.87 -11.44
CA GLU A 142 15.92 -15.80 -12.31
C GLU A 142 15.67 -15.50 -13.79
N ASN A 143 14.42 -15.20 -14.16
CA ASN A 143 14.05 -14.86 -15.53
C ASN A 143 14.73 -13.56 -16.00
N GLN A 144 14.80 -12.53 -15.16
CA GLN A 144 15.52 -11.28 -15.47
C GLN A 144 17.04 -11.47 -15.67
N SER A 145 17.62 -12.46 -15.00
CA SER A 145 19.04 -12.77 -15.12
C SER A 145 19.40 -13.50 -16.42
N THR A 146 18.41 -14.13 -17.05
CA THR A 146 18.60 -14.96 -18.26
C THR A 146 18.42 -14.13 -19.56
N GLU A 147 17.79 -12.97 -19.48
CA GLU A 147 17.57 -12.06 -20.61
C GLU A 147 18.72 -11.05 -20.85
N ASN A 148 19.78 -11.09 -20.03
CA ASN A 148 21.01 -10.28 -20.15
C ASN A 148 22.23 -11.13 -20.53
#